data_AF-A0A7Y2HVK8-F1
#
_entry.id   AF-A0A7Y2HVK8-F1
#
_cell.length_a   1.000
_cell.length_b   1.000
_cell.length_c   1.000
_cell.angle_alpha   90.00
_cell.angle_beta   90.00
_cell.angle_gamma   90.00
#
_symmetry.space_group_name_H-M   'P 1'
#
loop_
_entity.id
_entity.type
_entity.pdbx_description
1 polymer ?
#
loop_
_entity_poly.entity_id
_entity_poly.type
_entity_poly.pdbx_seq_one_letter_code
_entity_poly.pdbx_strand_id
1 'polypeptide(L)'
;MAVRVQRALAGLLLLAAAGNADARPLFCEGIDAGSLPTTATTVSGAGTVTGIEGSLSSSLTGGGDFEDMYLISITDTVIFEARTVDPKDPTAPTFNTQLWLFSAAPQPEGFGLLAND
;
A
#
# COMPACT_ATOMS: atom_id res chain seq x y z
N MET A 1 0.80 52.23 51.38
CA MET A 1 -0.28 52.06 50.38
C MET A 1 0.35 51.55 49.10
N ALA A 2 0.26 50.24 48.84
CA ALA A 2 0.65 49.61 47.58
C ALA A 2 -0.14 48.30 47.45
N VAL A 3 -1.19 48.31 46.62
CA VAL A 3 -2.00 47.12 46.31
C VAL A 3 -1.37 46.46 45.08
N ARG A 4 -0.90 45.23 45.22
CA ARG A 4 -0.43 44.43 44.08
C ARG A 4 -1.57 43.52 43.62
N VAL A 5 -2.05 43.77 42.41
CA VAL A 5 -3.05 42.94 41.71
C VAL A 5 -2.31 41.75 41.11
N GLN A 6 -2.58 40.55 41.61
CA GLN A 6 -2.01 39.31 41.08
C GLN A 6 -3.03 38.67 40.12
N ARG A 7 -2.70 38.67 38.84
CA ARG A 7 -3.53 38.16 37.73
C ARG A 7 -3.59 36.63 37.77
N ALA A 8 -4.79 36.08 37.67
CA ALA A 8 -5.04 34.64 37.54
C ALA A 8 -4.61 34.15 36.15
N LEU A 9 -3.77 33.12 36.08
CA LEU A 9 -3.55 32.33 34.86
C LEU A 9 -4.51 31.14 34.87
N ALA A 10 -5.50 31.15 33.97
CA ALA A 10 -6.30 29.98 33.64
C ALA A 10 -5.52 29.13 32.62
N GLY A 11 -5.06 27.95 33.02
CA GLY A 11 -4.43 26.97 32.13
C GLY A 11 -5.49 26.25 31.29
N LEU A 12 -5.43 26.42 29.96
CA LEU A 12 -6.25 25.69 29.01
C LEU A 12 -5.62 24.31 28.78
N LEU A 13 -6.28 23.24 29.24
CA LEU A 13 -5.88 21.86 28.97
C LEU A 13 -6.30 21.52 27.53
N LEU A 14 -5.33 21.47 26.60
CA LEU A 14 -5.55 20.94 25.26
C LEU A 14 -5.63 19.40 25.33
N LEU A 15 -6.82 18.86 25.12
CA LEU A 15 -7.05 17.43 24.94
C LEU A 15 -6.57 17.07 23.52
N ALA A 16 -5.34 16.58 23.40
CA ALA A 16 -4.85 16.02 22.14
C ALA A 16 -5.63 14.73 21.84
N ALA A 17 -6.50 14.77 20.83
CA ALA A 17 -7.07 13.56 20.26
C ALA A 17 -5.92 12.76 19.65
N ALA A 18 -5.48 11.70 20.33
CA ALA A 18 -4.61 10.71 19.74
C ALA A 18 -5.42 10.03 18.62
N GLY A 19 -5.11 10.38 17.36
CA GLY A 19 -5.60 9.64 16.23
C GLY A 19 -5.14 8.19 16.39
N ASN A 20 -6.08 7.24 16.35
CA ASN A 20 -5.71 5.83 16.28
C ASN A 20 -4.91 5.67 14.99
N ALA A 21 -3.62 5.31 15.13
CA ALA A 21 -2.89 4.74 14.01
C ALA A 21 -3.61 3.44 13.68
N ASP A 22 -4.44 3.46 12.64
CA ASP A 22 -5.06 2.28 12.08
C ASP A 22 -3.93 1.43 11.49
N ALA A 23 -3.41 0.51 12.29
CA ALA A 23 -2.38 -0.45 11.87
C ALA A 23 -3.04 -1.47 10.95
N ARG A 24 -3.40 -1.01 9.75
CA ARG A 24 -4.02 -1.84 8.73
C ARG A 24 -2.98 -2.83 8.21
N PRO A 25 -3.38 -4.07 7.88
CA PRO A 25 -2.45 -5.11 7.47
C PRO A 25 -1.59 -4.69 6.26
N LEU A 26 -0.28 -4.75 6.43
CA LEU A 26 0.69 -4.69 5.34
C LEU A 26 0.97 -6.13 4.88
N PHE A 27 0.95 -6.37 3.56
CA PHE A 27 1.43 -7.62 2.99
C PHE A 27 2.94 -7.49 2.77
N CYS A 28 3.73 -8.19 3.57
CA CYS A 28 5.17 -8.30 3.36
C CYS A 28 5.46 -9.55 2.54
N GLU A 29 6.15 -9.38 1.42
CA GLU A 29 6.64 -10.48 0.61
C GLU A 29 7.55 -11.42 1.43
N GLY A 30 7.34 -12.72 1.30
CA GLY A 30 8.12 -13.75 2.00
C GLY A 30 9.13 -14.49 1.12
N ILE A 31 8.81 -14.62 -0.17
CA ILE A 31 9.61 -15.22 -1.25
C ILE A 31 9.35 -14.42 -2.53
N ASP A 32 10.22 -14.55 -3.53
CA ASP A 32 10.04 -13.99 -4.89
C ASP A 32 8.57 -14.05 -5.33
N ALA A 33 7.99 -12.89 -5.67
CA ALA A 33 6.59 -12.79 -6.02
C ALA A 33 6.26 -13.51 -7.33
N GLY A 34 7.29 -13.81 -8.13
CA GLY A 34 7.20 -14.46 -9.41
C GLY A 34 6.95 -13.46 -10.53
N SER A 35 7.41 -13.83 -11.72
CA SER A 35 7.49 -12.90 -12.85
C SER A 35 6.35 -13.01 -13.87
N LEU A 36 5.47 -14.00 -13.73
CA LEU A 36 4.40 -14.30 -14.68
C LEU A 36 3.02 -14.34 -13.99
N PRO A 37 1.92 -14.11 -14.72
CA PRO A 37 0.57 -14.23 -14.15
C PRO A 37 0.31 -15.59 -13.51
N THR A 38 0.88 -16.66 -14.06
CA THR A 38 0.75 -18.02 -13.54
C THR A 38 1.59 -18.29 -12.30
N THR A 39 2.61 -17.47 -12.03
CA THR A 39 3.51 -17.59 -10.87
C THR A 39 3.30 -16.47 -9.86
N ALA A 40 2.36 -15.56 -10.12
CA ALA A 40 2.11 -14.39 -9.30
C ALA A 40 1.74 -14.77 -7.85
N THR A 41 2.32 -14.05 -6.90
CA THR A 41 2.05 -14.26 -5.49
C THR A 41 0.67 -13.74 -5.13
N THR A 42 -0.11 -14.59 -4.47
CA THR A 42 -1.44 -14.20 -4.00
C THR A 42 -1.32 -13.33 -2.75
N VAL A 43 -1.81 -12.10 -2.87
CA VAL A 43 -1.85 -11.15 -1.75
C VAL A 43 -2.97 -11.60 -0.81
N SER A 44 -2.59 -11.97 0.41
CA SER A 44 -3.53 -12.46 1.42
C SER A 44 -3.27 -11.81 2.78
N GLY A 45 -4.30 -11.66 3.60
CA GLY A 45 -4.19 -11.01 4.90
C GLY A 45 -5.50 -11.08 5.68
N ALA A 46 -5.43 -10.81 6.98
CA ALA A 46 -6.62 -10.71 7.83
C ALA A 46 -7.20 -9.28 7.72
N GLY A 47 -8.21 -9.10 6.87
CA GLY A 47 -8.86 -7.80 6.65
C GLY A 47 -8.34 -7.07 5.42
N THR A 48 -8.63 -5.76 5.31
CA THR A 48 -8.23 -4.96 4.15
C THR A 48 -6.72 -4.70 4.18
N VAL A 49 -6.00 -5.29 3.22
CA VAL A 49 -4.59 -4.99 2.97
C VAL A 49 -4.44 -3.54 2.49
N THR A 50 -3.54 -2.78 3.10
CA THR A 50 -3.30 -1.37 2.75
C THR A 50 -2.05 -1.11 1.92
N GLY A 51 -1.21 -2.13 1.78
CA GLY A 51 0.01 -2.03 1.00
C GLY A 51 0.64 -3.39 0.80
N ILE A 52 1.56 -3.43 -0.15
CA ILE A 52 2.44 -4.55 -0.47
C ILE A 52 3.85 -4.03 -0.35
N GLU A 53 4.69 -4.73 0.40
CA GLU A 53 6.11 -4.42 0.57
C GLU A 53 6.94 -5.59 0.02
N GLY A 54 7.84 -5.30 -0.91
CA GLY A 54 8.72 -6.23 -1.61
C GLY A 54 9.93 -5.49 -2.18
N SER A 55 10.84 -6.20 -2.86
CA SER A 55 12.04 -5.57 -3.41
C SER A 55 12.59 -6.28 -4.64
N LEU A 56 12.82 -5.50 -5.70
CA LEU A 56 13.57 -5.96 -6.86
C LEU A 56 15.08 -5.84 -6.64
N SER A 57 15.84 -6.75 -7.23
CA SER A 57 17.30 -6.77 -7.15
C SER A 57 17.95 -7.02 -8.50
N SER A 58 19.03 -6.29 -8.80
CA SER A 58 19.78 -6.49 -10.05
C SER A 58 21.04 -7.33 -9.81
N SER A 59 21.45 -8.10 -10.82
CA SER A 59 22.69 -8.88 -10.80
C SER A 59 23.43 -8.76 -12.13
N LEU A 60 24.74 -8.46 -12.05
CA LEU A 60 25.62 -8.36 -13.22
C LEU A 60 25.98 -9.73 -13.82
N THR A 61 25.86 -10.80 -13.04
CA THR A 61 26.23 -12.17 -13.42
C THR A 61 25.02 -13.03 -13.78
N GLY A 62 23.83 -12.43 -13.91
CA GLY A 62 22.56 -13.13 -14.08
C GLY A 62 21.91 -13.52 -12.75
N GLY A 63 20.63 -13.93 -12.82
CA GLY A 63 19.84 -14.32 -11.64
C GLY A 63 19.37 -13.15 -10.77
N GLY A 64 19.28 -11.94 -11.35
CA GLY A 64 18.60 -10.83 -10.69
C GLY A 64 17.10 -11.05 -10.69
N ASP A 65 16.44 -10.42 -9.71
CA ASP A 65 15.00 -10.35 -9.58
C ASP A 65 14.52 -9.00 -10.12
N PHE A 66 14.05 -9.02 -11.36
CA PHE A 66 13.78 -7.81 -12.12
C PHE A 66 12.29 -7.46 -12.21
N GLU A 67 11.41 -8.39 -11.81
CA GLU A 67 9.97 -8.21 -11.92
C GLU A 67 9.22 -9.07 -10.90
N ASP A 68 8.31 -8.42 -10.18
CA ASP A 68 7.42 -9.03 -9.20
C ASP A 68 5.97 -8.89 -9.66
N MET A 69 5.21 -9.98 -9.58
CA MET A 69 3.79 -10.00 -9.90
C MET A 69 2.94 -10.41 -8.71
N TYR A 70 1.98 -9.57 -8.37
CA TYR A 70 1.04 -9.80 -7.28
C TYR A 70 -0.39 -9.97 -7.80
N LEU A 71 -1.06 -11.03 -7.33
CA LEU A 71 -2.48 -11.27 -7.59
C LEU A 71 -3.32 -10.72 -6.44
N ILE A 72 -4.13 -9.70 -6.74
CA ILE A 72 -5.04 -9.04 -5.79
C ILE A 72 -6.48 -9.40 -6.14
N SER A 73 -7.21 -9.99 -5.19
CA SER A 73 -8.65 -10.23 -5.32
C SER A 73 -9.45 -9.06 -4.74
N ILE A 74 -10.26 -8.41 -5.58
CA ILE A 74 -11.12 -7.30 -5.16
C ILE A 74 -12.48 -7.87 -4.75
N THR A 75 -12.78 -7.85 -3.45
CA THR A 75 -14.05 -8.35 -2.91
C THR A 75 -15.10 -7.26 -2.72
N ASP A 76 -14.68 -6.00 -2.60
CA ASP A 76 -15.54 -4.82 -2.54
C ASP A 76 -15.02 -3.76 -3.50
N THR A 77 -15.77 -3.53 -4.58
CA THR A 77 -15.38 -2.61 -5.66
C THR A 77 -15.67 -1.14 -5.33
N VAL A 78 -16.50 -0.85 -4.33
CA VAL A 78 -16.90 0.52 -3.99
C VAL A 78 -15.79 1.27 -3.27
N ILE A 79 -14.98 0.55 -2.48
CA ILE A 79 -13.93 1.10 -1.63
C ILE A 79 -12.51 0.81 -2.14
N PHE A 80 -12.37 0.08 -3.24
CA PHE A 80 -11.06 -0.30 -3.76
C PHE A 80 -10.35 0.91 -4.39
N GLU A 81 -9.13 1.14 -3.92
CA GLU A 81 -8.18 2.08 -4.51
C GLU A 81 -6.80 1.41 -4.48
N ALA A 82 -6.06 1.53 -5.56
CA ALA A 82 -4.70 1.06 -5.64
C ALA A 82 -3.80 2.12 -6.28
N ARG A 83 -2.58 2.21 -5.76
CA ARG A 83 -1.55 3.09 -6.27
C ARG A 83 -0.23 2.34 -6.28
N THR A 84 0.44 2.34 -7.43
CA THR A 84 1.71 1.63 -7.59
C THR A 84 2.93 2.49 -7.26
N VAL A 85 2.79 3.82 -7.33
CA VAL A 85 3.84 4.78 -6.98
C VAL A 85 3.24 5.95 -6.21
N ASP A 86 3.79 6.28 -5.04
CA ASP A 86 3.51 7.55 -4.36
C ASP A 86 4.52 8.64 -4.79
N PRO A 87 4.14 9.65 -5.60
CA PRO A 87 4.99 10.76 -5.99
C PRO A 87 5.36 11.68 -4.82
N LYS A 88 4.78 11.50 -3.63
CA LYS A 88 5.20 12.20 -2.41
C LYS A 88 6.23 11.40 -1.61
N ASP A 89 6.44 10.13 -1.94
CA ASP A 89 7.44 9.29 -1.29
C ASP A 89 8.81 9.54 -1.94
N PRO A 90 9.79 10.10 -1.21
CA PRO A 90 11.14 10.31 -1.74
C PRO A 90 11.89 9.00 -1.98
N THR A 91 11.38 7.87 -1.49
CA THR A 91 11.90 6.51 -1.71
C THR A 91 11.12 5.75 -2.77
N ALA A 92 10.22 6.42 -3.50
CA ALA A 92 9.44 5.83 -4.58
C ALA A 92 10.33 5.06 -5.57
N PRO A 93 9.88 3.89 -6.02
CA PRO A 93 10.65 3.07 -6.95
C PRO A 93 10.94 3.84 -8.25
N THR A 94 12.16 3.70 -8.76
CA THR A 94 12.58 4.31 -10.03
C THR A 94 12.32 3.42 -11.24
N PHE A 95 11.72 2.25 -11.03
CA PHE A 95 11.32 1.32 -12.08
C PHE A 95 9.85 1.54 -12.48
N ASN A 96 9.49 1.05 -13.66
CA ASN A 96 8.13 1.14 -14.15
C ASN A 96 7.23 0.15 -13.41
N THR A 97 6.02 0.57 -13.09
CA THR A 97 5.01 -0.26 -12.44
C THR A 97 3.76 -0.32 -13.31
N GLN A 98 3.14 -1.48 -13.40
CA GLN A 98 1.91 -1.69 -14.17
C GLN A 98 0.87 -2.40 -13.30
N LEU A 99 -0.40 -2.10 -13.57
CA LEU A 99 -1.57 -2.63 -12.92
C LEU A 99 -2.57 -3.04 -14.01
N TRP A 100 -2.95 -4.30 -13.99
CA TRP A 100 -3.95 -4.86 -14.89
C TRP A 100 -5.14 -5.35 -14.08
N LEU A 101 -6.33 -5.02 -14.57
CA LEU A 101 -7.58 -5.50 -13.99
C LEU A 101 -8.17 -6.57 -14.90
N PHE A 102 -8.48 -7.73 -14.33
CA PHE A 102 -9.12 -8.83 -15.03
C PHE A 102 -10.49 -9.13 -14.41
N SER A 103 -11.41 -9.62 -15.24
CA SER A 103 -12.69 -10.15 -14.78
C SER A 103 -12.48 -11.44 -13.99
N ALA A 104 -12.96 -11.48 -12.75
CA ALA A 104 -13.06 -12.69 -11.95
C ALA A 104 -14.38 -13.47 -12.18
N ALA A 105 -15.26 -12.96 -13.06
CA ALA A 105 -16.60 -13.52 -13.28
C ALA A 105 -16.59 -14.68 -14.28
N PRO A 106 -17.50 -15.68 -14.14
CA PRO A 106 -17.39 -16.99 -14.75
C PRO A 106 -17.27 -17.08 -16.27
N GLN A 107 -17.55 -16.02 -17.05
CA GLN A 107 -17.35 -16.04 -18.51
C GLN A 107 -17.15 -14.63 -19.13
N PRO A 108 -16.03 -14.39 -19.83
CA PRO A 108 -14.76 -15.11 -19.71
C PRO A 108 -14.02 -14.66 -18.43
N GLU A 109 -13.74 -15.60 -17.52
CA GLU A 109 -12.77 -15.37 -16.43
C GLU A 109 -11.40 -15.02 -17.04
N GLY A 110 -10.69 -14.09 -16.42
CA GLY A 110 -9.37 -13.66 -16.88
C GLY A 110 -9.39 -12.73 -18.09
N PHE A 111 -10.55 -12.23 -18.51
CA PHE A 111 -10.60 -11.19 -19.55
C PHE A 111 -10.08 -9.86 -19.01
N GLY A 112 -9.13 -9.25 -19.72
CA GLY A 112 -8.58 -7.94 -19.36
C GLY A 112 -9.62 -6.82 -19.50
N LEU A 113 -9.82 -6.06 -18.44
CA LEU A 113 -10.78 -4.96 -18.36
C LEU A 113 -10.09 -3.60 -18.47
N LEU A 114 -8.99 -3.42 -17.74
CA LEU A 114 -8.25 -2.17 -17.66
C LEU A 114 -6.75 -2.45 -17.51
N ALA A 115 -5.94 -1.53 -17.99
CA ALA A 115 -4.51 -1.46 -17.75
C ALA A 115 -4.13 0.01 -17.59
N ASN A 116 -3.23 0.33 -16.67
CA ASN A 116 -2.50 1.60 -16.77
C ASN A 116 -1.27 1.38 -17.65
N ASP A 117 -0.99 2.35 -18.49
CA ASP A 117 0.28 2.50 -19.20
C ASP A 117 0.98 3.75 -18.63
#